data_AF-A0A2V8GI07-F1
#
_entry.id   AF-A0A2V8GI07-F1
#
_cell.length_a   1.000
_cell.length_b   1.000
_cell.length_c   1.000
_cell.angle_alpha   90.00
_cell.angle_beta   90.00
_cell.angle_gamma   90.00
#
_symmetry.space_group_name_H-M   'P 1'
#
loop_
_entity.id
_entity.type
_entity.pdbx_description
1 polymer ?
#
loop_
_entity_poly.entity_id
_entity_poly.type
_entity_poly.pdbx_seq_one_letter_code
_entity_poly.pdbx_strand_id
1 'polypeptide(L)'
;MIQPGQLVVVDGSASEVIVDPSPDVIARLARHGDDHRPAAAAEKDRRPAMTADGVRIRLDANIEFPGDLAAARYAGAEGIGLYRSEFLLAMGAGGGAN
;
A
#
# COMPACT_ATOMS: atom_id res chain seq x y z
N MET A 1 19.05 10.82 -18.09
CA MET A 1 17.75 11.48 -18.35
C MET A 1 16.87 10.44 -19.04
N ILE A 2 15.69 10.15 -18.49
CA ILE A 2 14.75 9.19 -19.08
C ILE A 2 14.02 9.88 -20.24
N GLN A 3 13.91 9.21 -21.37
CA GLN A 3 13.25 9.69 -22.59
C GLN A 3 11.84 9.09 -22.72
N PRO A 4 10.90 9.81 -23.37
CA PRO A 4 9.58 9.26 -23.69
C PRO A 4 9.69 7.94 -24.45
N GLY A 5 8.91 6.93 -24.02
CA GLY A 5 8.86 5.62 -24.66
C GLY A 5 9.85 4.59 -24.11
N GLN A 6 10.78 4.97 -23.22
CA GLN A 6 11.63 3.99 -22.53
C GLN A 6 10.81 3.20 -21.50
N LEU A 7 11.08 1.90 -21.44
CA LEU A 7 10.48 1.06 -20.40
C LEU A 7 11.22 1.31 -19.08
N VAL A 8 10.47 1.54 -18.02
CA VAL A 8 11.03 1.79 -16.68
C VAL A 8 10.32 0.91 -15.67
N VAL A 9 11.10 0.30 -14.78
CA VAL A 9 10.59 -0.37 -13.58
C VAL A 9 10.99 0.44 -12.37
N VAL A 10 10.01 0.70 -11.50
CA VAL A 10 10.21 1.31 -10.19
C VAL A 10 10.04 0.21 -9.15
N ASP A 11 11.14 -0.14 -8.49
CA ASP A 11 11.14 -1.11 -7.40
C ASP A 11 11.19 -0.37 -6.06
N GLY A 12 10.02 -0.18 -5.46
CA GLY A 12 9.91 0.47 -4.15
C GLY A 12 10.48 -0.37 -3.00
N SER A 13 10.64 -1.69 -3.16
CA SER A 13 11.20 -2.55 -2.13
C SER A 13 12.73 -2.43 -2.05
N ALA A 14 13.38 -2.24 -3.20
CA ALA A 14 14.81 -2.00 -3.32
C ALA A 14 15.18 -0.51 -3.34
N SER A 15 14.20 0.39 -3.43
CA SER A 15 14.42 1.83 -3.67
C SER A 15 15.22 2.11 -4.96
N GLU A 16 14.92 1.36 -6.03
CA GLU A 16 15.64 1.43 -7.30
C GLU A 16 14.72 1.81 -8.47
N VAL A 17 15.32 2.47 -9.48
CA VAL A 17 14.69 2.73 -10.78
C VAL A 17 15.56 2.12 -11.87
N ILE A 18 14.97 1.20 -12.64
CA ILE A 18 15.66 0.46 -13.70
C ILE A 18 15.10 0.91 -15.04
N VAL A 19 15.95 1.49 -15.88
CA VAL A 19 15.61 1.96 -17.22
C VAL A 19 16.05 0.91 -18.24
N ASP A 20 15.19 0.65 -19.23
CA ASP A 20 15.35 -0.39 -20.25
C ASP A 20 15.75 -1.76 -19.66
N PRO A 21 14.96 -2.29 -18.72
CA PRO A 21 15.28 -3.56 -18.07
C PRO A 21 15.28 -4.70 -19.10
N SER A 22 16.19 -5.67 -18.91
CA SER A 22 16.16 -6.88 -19.71
C SER A 22 14.91 -7.72 -19.41
N PRO A 23 14.48 -8.59 -20.35
CA PRO A 23 13.35 -9.50 -20.12
C PRO A 23 13.50 -10.35 -18.83
N ASP A 24 14.72 -10.77 -18.49
CA ASP A 24 14.99 -11.52 -17.27
C ASP A 24 14.76 -10.70 -16.00
N VAL A 25 15.12 -9.42 -16.03
CA VAL A 25 14.87 -8.48 -14.93
C VAL A 25 13.38 -8.26 -14.75
N ILE A 26 12.63 -8.06 -15.84
CA ILE A 26 11.17 -7.93 -15.82
C ILE A 26 10.54 -9.18 -15.19
N ALA A 27 10.93 -10.37 -15.64
CA ALA A 27 10.39 -11.62 -15.13
C ALA A 27 10.72 -11.83 -13.65
N ARG A 28 11.92 -11.45 -13.19
CA ARG A 28 12.32 -11.52 -11.78
C ARG A 28 11.47 -10.60 -10.91
N LEU A 29 11.31 -9.35 -11.33
CA LEU A 29 10.57 -8.34 -10.56
C LEU A 29 9.07 -8.60 -10.55
N ALA A 30 8.51 -9.15 -11.65
CA ALA A 30 7.12 -9.59 -11.69
C ALA A 30 6.83 -10.67 -10.63
N ARG A 31 7.73 -11.66 -10.47
CA ARG A 31 7.61 -12.68 -9.41
C ARG A 31 7.69 -12.07 -8.01
N HIS A 32 8.63 -11.15 -7.79
CA HIS A 32 8.74 -10.44 -6.50
C HIS A 32 7.47 -9.65 -6.17
N GLY A 33 6.86 -8.99 -7.17
CA GLY A 33 5.61 -8.26 -7.00
C GLY A 33 4.42 -9.17 -6.67
N ASP A 34 4.39 -10.40 -7.19
CA ASP A 34 3.37 -11.40 -6.86
C ASP A 34 3.53 -11.93 -5.42
N ASP A 35 4.77 -12.15 -4.96
CA ASP A 35 5.08 -12.57 -3.58
C ASP A 35 4.73 -11.48 -2.54
N HIS A 36 4.75 -10.21 -2.95
CA HIS A 36 4.40 -9.06 -2.12
C HIS A 36 2.92 -8.64 -2.26
N ARG A 37 2.12 -9.28 -3.12
CA ARG A 37 0.68 -9.07 -3.03
C ARG A 37 0.23 -9.60 -1.66
N PRO A 38 -0.51 -8.81 -0.87
CA PRO A 38 -1.04 -9.25 0.43
C PRO A 38 -2.11 -10.35 0.31
N ALA A 39 -2.14 -11.09 -0.80
CA ALA A 39 -3.20 -11.99 -1.22
C ALA A 39 -3.15 -13.40 -0.61
N ALA A 40 -2.09 -13.80 0.10
CA ALA A 40 -2.01 -15.15 0.69
C ALA A 40 -1.78 -15.19 2.21
N ALA A 41 -1.25 -14.12 2.80
CA ALA A 41 -0.98 -14.06 4.24
C ALA A 41 -2.17 -13.52 5.05
N ALA A 42 -2.94 -12.58 4.50
CA ALA A 42 -4.02 -11.90 5.22
C ALA A 42 -5.24 -12.80 5.49
N GLU A 43 -5.49 -13.81 4.65
CA GLU A 43 -6.65 -14.67 4.80
C GLU A 43 -6.44 -15.80 5.82
N LYS A 44 -5.19 -16.19 6.08
CA LYS A 44 -4.87 -17.38 6.89
C LYS A 44 -4.81 -17.14 8.39
N ASP A 45 -4.79 -15.89 8.85
CA ASP A 45 -4.62 -15.66 10.29
C ASP A 45 -5.18 -14.34 10.79
N ARG A 46 -6.52 -14.28 10.95
CA ARG A 46 -7.20 -13.23 11.73
C ARG A 46 -7.00 -13.41 13.24
N ARG A 47 -5.81 -13.85 13.66
CA ARG A 47 -5.48 -13.99 15.08
C ARG A 47 -5.31 -12.60 15.69
N PRO A 48 -5.69 -12.45 16.98
CA PRO A 48 -5.29 -11.31 17.78
C PRO A 48 -3.79 -11.01 17.63
N ALA A 49 -3.44 -9.75 17.35
CA ALA A 49 -2.04 -9.32 17.37
C ALA A 49 -1.49 -9.38 18.80
N MET A 50 -0.45 -10.18 18.99
CA MET A 50 0.19 -10.43 20.28
C MET A 50 1.70 -10.34 20.14
N THR A 51 2.38 -9.84 21.16
CA THR A 51 3.84 -9.92 21.28
C THR A 51 4.28 -11.37 21.52
N ALA A 52 5.56 -11.66 21.35
CA ALA A 52 6.11 -13.01 21.56
C ALA A 52 5.95 -13.51 23.01
N ASP A 53 5.87 -12.60 23.98
CA ASP A 53 5.61 -12.87 25.41
C ASP A 53 4.12 -12.78 25.79
N GLY A 54 3.22 -12.64 24.81
CA GLY A 54 1.78 -12.82 25.00
C GLY A 54 0.97 -11.57 25.33
N VAL A 55 1.55 -10.37 25.23
CA VAL A 55 0.83 -9.11 25.42
C VAL A 55 -0.03 -8.81 24.20
N ARG A 56 -1.33 -8.61 24.41
CA ARG A 56 -2.28 -8.22 23.36
C ARG A 56 -2.05 -6.75 22.95
N ILE A 57 -1.94 -6.51 21.65
CA ILE A 57 -1.84 -5.16 21.07
C ILE A 57 -2.95 -4.99 20.05
N ARG A 58 -3.63 -3.84 20.02
CA ARG A 58 -4.64 -3.53 19.00
C ARG A 58 -3.97 -2.95 17.75
N LEU A 59 -4.32 -3.46 16.57
CA LEU A 59 -3.87 -2.90 15.29
C LEU A 59 -5.00 -2.14 14.62
N ASP A 60 -4.94 -0.82 14.66
CA ASP A 60 -5.88 0.06 13.96
C ASP A 60 -5.24 0.65 12.70
N ALA A 61 -6.05 0.94 11.68
CA ALA A 61 -5.57 1.53 10.43
C ALA A 61 -5.50 3.06 10.50
N ASN A 62 -4.54 3.61 9.77
CA ASN A 62 -4.50 5.03 9.41
C ASN A 62 -5.10 5.16 8.00
N ILE A 63 -6.10 6.01 7.84
CA ILE A 63 -6.78 6.23 6.56
C ILE A 63 -6.77 7.71 6.18
N GLU A 64 -6.86 7.96 4.88
CA GLU A 64 -6.90 9.30 4.30
C GLU A 64 -8.19 9.57 3.55
N PHE A 65 -8.79 8.53 2.96
CA PHE A 65 -10.06 8.62 2.25
C PHE A 65 -11.07 7.60 2.78
N PRO A 66 -12.38 7.88 2.67
CA PRO A 66 -13.41 6.87 2.96
C PRO A 66 -13.26 5.58 2.14
N GLY A 67 -12.67 5.66 0.94
CA GLY A 67 -12.39 4.49 0.09
C GLY A 67 -11.41 3.49 0.70
N ASP A 68 -10.56 3.91 1.65
CA ASP A 68 -9.51 3.08 2.25
C ASP A 68 -10.08 2.02 3.22
N LEU A 69 -11.33 2.17 3.64
CA LEU A 69 -11.99 1.27 4.60
C LEU A 69 -12.01 -0.19 4.13
N ALA A 70 -12.17 -0.42 2.81
CA ALA A 70 -12.16 -1.78 2.27
C ALA A 70 -10.80 -2.45 2.43
N ALA A 71 -9.72 -1.72 2.14
CA ALA A 71 -8.35 -2.19 2.30
C ALA A 71 -7.98 -2.38 3.78
N ALA A 72 -8.38 -1.46 4.66
CA ALA A 72 -8.17 -1.58 6.10
C ALA A 72 -8.84 -2.84 6.67
N ARG A 73 -10.08 -3.14 6.26
CA ARG A 73 -10.79 -4.37 6.64
C ARG A 73 -10.11 -5.62 6.09
N TYR A 74 -9.69 -5.58 4.83
CA TYR A 74 -8.98 -6.71 4.20
C TYR A 74 -7.66 -7.02 4.93
N ALA A 75 -6.94 -5.98 5.36
CA ALA A 75 -5.71 -6.10 6.14
C ALA A 75 -5.91 -6.53 7.60
N GLY A 76 -7.16 -6.71 8.07
CA GLY A 76 -7.46 -7.17 9.43
C GLY A 76 -7.41 -6.08 10.51
N ALA A 77 -7.52 -4.80 10.13
CA ALA A 77 -7.56 -3.72 11.10
C ALA A 77 -8.76 -3.85 12.07
N GLU A 78 -8.52 -3.59 13.34
CA GLU A 78 -9.49 -3.68 14.44
C GLU A 78 -10.27 -2.37 14.65
N GLY A 79 -9.91 -1.33 13.91
CA GLY A 79 -10.43 0.02 14.05
C GLY A 79 -9.67 1.01 13.16
N ILE A 80 -10.03 2.29 13.29
CA ILE A 80 -9.33 3.41 12.66
C ILE A 80 -8.70 4.24 13.77
N GLY A 81 -7.37 4.26 13.83
CA GLY A 81 -6.61 4.98 14.85
C GLY A 81 -6.37 6.43 14.43
N LEU A 82 -6.32 6.68 13.13
CA LEU A 82 -6.15 8.00 12.55
C LEU A 82 -6.94 8.11 11.25
N TYR A 83 -7.79 9.13 11.17
CA TYR A 83 -8.37 9.59 9.91
C TYR A 83 -7.81 10.97 9.61
N ARG A 84 -6.98 11.05 8.57
CA ARG A 84 -6.46 12.30 8.01
C ARG A 84 -7.55 13.04 7.22
N SER A 85 -7.89 14.25 7.66
CA SER A 85 -8.98 15.06 7.10
C SER A 85 -8.50 16.19 6.19
N GLU A 86 -7.19 16.38 6.04
CA GLU A 86 -6.56 17.46 5.28
C GLU A 86 -7.04 17.49 3.82
N PHE A 87 -7.24 16.32 3.21
CA PHE A 87 -7.76 16.21 1.84
C PHE A 87 -9.20 16.74 1.71
N LEU A 88 -10.07 16.56 2.72
CA LEU A 88 -11.44 17.10 2.68
C LEU A 88 -11.44 18.64 2.65
N LEU A 89 -10.48 19.26 3.35
CA LEU A 89 -10.32 20.71 3.39
C LEU A 89 -9.72 21.24 2.07
N ALA A 90 -8.73 20.54 1.52
CA ALA A 90 -8.12 20.88 0.23
C ALA A 90 -9.13 20.82 -0.92
N MET A 91 -10.04 19.84 -0.92
CA MET A 91 -11.11 19.72 -1.91
C MET A 91 -12.20 20.78 -1.73
N GLY A 92 -12.47 21.23 -0.49
CA GLY A 92 -13.44 22.28 -0.19
C GLY A 92 -13.02 23.69 -0.64
N ALA A 93 -11.72 23.93 -0.79
CA ALA A 93 -11.17 25.20 -1.27
C ALA A 93 -11.21 25.38 -2.80
N GLY A 94 -11.64 24.34 -3.55
CA GLY A 94 -11.73 24.33 -5.01
C GLY A 94 -13.17 24.40 -5.57
N GLY A 95 -14.18 24.69 -4.75
CA GLY A 95 -15.59 24.82 -5.16
C GLY A 95 -15.91 26.04 -6.03
N GLY A 96 -14.97 26.48 -6.85
CA GLY A 96 -15.11 27.58 -7.78
C GLY A 96 -14.71 27.16 -9.19
N ALA A 97 -15.72 27.18 -10.06
CA ALA A 97 -15.67 27.52 -11.48
C ALA A 97 -15.58 26.40 -12.54
N ASN A 98 -16.47 26.62 -13.53
CA ASN A 98 -16.57 26.13 -14.91
C ASN A 98 -17.32 24.82 -15.16
#